data_AF-A0A3N2SBY3-F1
#
_entry.id   AF-A0A3N2SBY3-F1
#
_cell.length_a   1.000
_cell.length_b   1.000
_cell.length_c   1.000
_cell.angle_alpha   90.00
_cell.angle_beta   90.00
_cell.angle_gamma   90.00
#
_symmetry.space_group_name_H-M   'P 1'
#
loop_
_entity.id
_entity.type
_entity.pdbx_description
1 polymer ?
#
loop_
_entity_poly.entity_id
_entity_poly.type
_entity_poly.pdbx_seq_one_letter_code
_entity_poly.pdbx_strand_id
1 'polypeptide(L)' 'MKNAIPDKYIFSCELFRNVERSAIADFGSSDIDVIKAVIIKKMAKERNTILFDLYQQILIKVTQHDVVIK' A
#
# COMPACT_ATOMS: atom_id res chain seq x y z
N MET A 1 2.38 13.62 11.27
CA MET A 1 2.01 13.94 9.87
C MET A 1 0.59 14.46 9.85
N LYS A 2 0.30 15.55 9.11
CA LYS A 2 -1.05 16.18 9.10
C LYS A 2 -2.10 15.34 8.34
N ASN A 3 -1.67 14.37 7.52
CA ASN A 3 -2.49 13.53 6.64
C ASN A 3 -2.31 12.03 6.91
N ALA A 4 -2.16 11.62 8.17
CA ALA A 4 -1.94 10.22 8.51
C ALA A 4 -3.23 9.38 8.38
N ILE A 5 -3.13 8.21 7.76
CA ILE A 5 -4.17 7.18 7.86
C ILE A 5 -4.05 6.57 9.26
N PRO A 6 -5.12 6.55 10.08
CA PRO A 6 -5.05 5.85 11.35
C PRO A 6 -4.74 4.36 11.14
N ASP A 7 -3.81 3.81 11.91
CA ASP A 7 -3.28 2.44 11.75
C ASP A 7 -4.37 1.37 11.57
N LYS A 8 -5.45 1.44 12.35
CA LYS A 8 -6.59 0.52 12.28
C LYS A 8 -7.35 0.54 10.94
N TYR A 9 -7.16 1.59 10.14
CA TYR A 9 -7.83 1.78 8.87
C TYR A 9 -6.91 1.59 7.66
N ILE A 10 -5.60 1.39 7.84
CA ILE A 10 -4.66 1.27 6.70
C ILE A 10 -5.08 0.15 5.74
N PHE A 11 -5.42 -1.03 6.25
CA PHE A 11 -5.84 -2.17 5.41
C PHE A 11 -7.32 -2.15 5.02
N SER A 12 -8.12 -1.24 5.57
CA SER A 12 -9.56 -1.11 5.22
C SER A 12 -9.86 0.13 4.38
N CYS A 13 -8.88 1.00 4.15
CA CYS A 13 -9.05 2.19 3.33
C CYS A 13 -9.18 1.85 1.84
N GLU A 14 -9.91 2.69 1.11
CA GLU A 14 -10.15 2.49 -0.32
C GLU A 14 -8.87 2.55 -1.15
N LEU A 15 -7.87 3.28 -0.67
CA LEU A 15 -6.55 3.36 -1.30
C LEU A 15 -5.86 1.99 -1.30
N PHE A 16 -5.88 1.28 -0.17
CA PHE A 16 -5.33 -0.08 -0.08
C PHE A 16 -6.12 -1.07 -0.94
N ARG A 17 -7.47 -1.01 -0.92
CA ARG A 17 -8.30 -1.85 -1.80
C ARG A 17 -8.04 -1.63 -3.28
N ASN A 18 -7.69 -0.41 -3.69
CA ASN A 18 -7.27 -0.13 -5.07
C ASN A 18 -5.93 -0.82 -5.39
N VAL A 19 -4.98 -0.83 -4.46
CA VAL A 19 -3.72 -1.56 -4.59
C VAL A 19 -3.98 -3.06 -4.73
N GLU A 20 -4.83 -3.65 -3.88
CA GLU A 20 -5.18 -5.08 -3.97
C GLU A 20 -5.81 -5.44 -5.32
N ARG A 21 -6.79 -4.65 -5.78
CA ARG A 21 -7.39 -4.84 -7.11
C ARG A 21 -6.37 -4.71 -8.24
N SER A 22 -5.42 -3.77 -8.12
CA SER A 22 -4.34 -3.62 -9.10
C SER A 22 -3.38 -4.82 -9.08
N ALA A 23 -3.10 -5.38 -7.90
CA ALA A 23 -2.25 -6.55 -7.74
C ALA A 23 -2.87 -7.78 -8.41
N ILE A 24 -4.16 -8.02 -8.17
CA ILE A 24 -4.90 -9.11 -8.80
C ILE A 24 -4.97 -8.91 -10.32
N ALA A 25 -5.22 -7.68 -10.79
CA ALA A 25 -5.32 -7.39 -12.22
C ALA A 25 -3.98 -7.52 -12.97
N ASP A 26 -2.89 -7.03 -12.39
CA ASP A 26 -1.56 -7.01 -13.04
C ASP A 26 -0.80 -8.33 -12.86
N PHE A 27 -0.98 -9.04 -11.75
CA PHE A 27 -0.14 -10.18 -11.33
C PHE A 27 -0.92 -11.44 -10.95
N GLY A 28 -2.26 -11.40 -10.93
CA GLY A 28 -3.09 -12.54 -10.55
C GLY A 28 -3.04 -12.92 -9.07
N SER A 29 -2.36 -12.13 -8.24
CA SER A 29 -2.18 -12.40 -6.80
C SER A 29 -2.22 -11.09 -6.00
N SER A 30 -2.65 -11.19 -4.74
CA SER A 30 -2.58 -10.14 -3.73
C SER A 30 -1.59 -10.48 -2.61
N ASP A 31 -0.60 -11.34 -2.89
CA ASP A 31 0.46 -11.65 -1.94
C ASP A 31 1.21 -10.39 -1.50
N ILE A 32 1.73 -10.40 -0.27
CA ILE A 32 2.39 -9.25 0.35
C ILE A 32 3.50 -8.68 -0.54
N ASP A 33 4.31 -9.52 -1.18
CA ASP A 33 5.40 -9.05 -2.05
C ASP A 33 4.89 -8.43 -3.35
N VAL A 34 3.78 -8.93 -3.89
CA VAL A 34 3.09 -8.33 -5.04
C VAL A 34 2.49 -6.98 -4.65
N ILE A 35 1.84 -6.90 -3.48
CA ILE A 35 1.29 -5.66 -2.93
C ILE A 35 2.39 -4.60 -2.76
N LYS A 36 3.53 -4.96 -2.16
CA LYS A 36 4.71 -4.07 -2.04
C LYS A 36 5.17 -3.57 -3.42
N ALA A 37 5.30 -4.47 -4.40
CA ALA A 37 5.74 -4.11 -5.75
C ALA A 37 4.77 -3.15 -6.45
N VAL A 38 3.46 -3.38 -6.32
CA VAL A 38 2.42 -2.49 -6.87
C VAL A 38 2.48 -1.10 -6.23
N ILE A 39 2.65 -1.02 -4.90
CA ILE A 39 2.75 0.26 -4.19
C ILE A 39 3.98 1.03 -4.68
N ILE A 40 5.15 0.39 -4.76
CA ILE A 40 6.39 1.00 -5.27
C ILE A 40 6.20 1.52 -6.70
N LYS A 41 5.58 0.72 -7.58
CA LYS A 41 5.27 1.10 -8.97
C LYS A 41 4.34 2.32 -9.04
N LYS A 42 3.33 2.42 -8.16
CA LYS A 42 2.43 3.58 -8.09
C LYS A 42 3.17 4.82 -7.56
N MET A 43 3.94 4.69 -6.49
CA MET A 43 4.74 5.77 -5.92
C MET A 43 5.74 6.36 -6.92
N ALA A 44 6.40 5.53 -7.73
CA ALA A 44 7.37 5.99 -8.73
C ALA A 44 6.77 6.91 -9.82
N LYS A 45 5.45 6.85 -10.03
CA LYS A 45 4.72 7.67 -11.01
C LYS A 45 3.90 8.79 -10.36
N GLU A 46 3.84 8.84 -9.03
CA GLU A 46 2.96 9.74 -8.30
C GLU A 46 3.59 11.12 -8.13
N ARG A 47 2.88 12.16 -8.57
CA ARG A 47 3.32 13.56 -8.44
C ARG A 47 2.60 14.28 -7.30
N ASN A 48 1.46 13.75 -6.85
CA ASN A 48 0.73 14.28 -5.73
C ASN A 48 1.41 13.87 -4.41
N THR A 49 1.95 14.86 -3.69
CA THR A 49 2.70 14.64 -2.45
C THR A 49 1.87 14.02 -1.33
N ILE A 50 0.56 14.30 -1.28
CA ILE A 50 -0.35 13.69 -0.31
C ILE A 50 -0.51 12.22 -0.63
N LEU A 51 -0.78 11.89 -1.90
CA LEU A 51 -1.00 10.51 -2.31
C LEU A 51 0.27 9.66 -2.20
N PHE A 52 1.43 10.26 -2.49
CA PHE A 52 2.73 9.63 -2.24
C PHE A 52 2.93 9.29 -0.75
N ASP A 53 2.66 10.25 0.16
CA ASP A 53 2.76 10.04 1.61
C ASP A 53 1.82 8.93 2.09
N LEU A 54 0.58 8.90 1.58
CA LEU A 54 -0.38 7.84 1.90
C LEU A 54 0.08 6.45 1.42
N TYR A 55 0.62 6.35 0.21
CA TYR A 55 1.21 5.09 -0.27
C TYR A 55 2.43 4.66 0.56
N GLN A 56 3.26 5.61 0.98
CA GLN A 56 4.40 5.33 1.85
C GLN A 56 3.96 4.79 3.22
N GLN A 57 2.92 5.38 3.83
CA GLN A 57 2.35 4.88 5.08
C GLN A 57 1.84 3.44 4.94
N ILE A 58 1.13 3.14 3.85
CA ILE A 58 0.66 1.77 3.54
C ILE A 58 1.85 0.82 3.39
N LEU A 59 2.88 1.20 2.62
CA LEU A 59 4.07 0.36 2.39
C LEU A 59 4.79 0.00 3.69
N ILE A 60 4.95 0.98 4.58
CA ILE A 60 5.55 0.76 5.91
C ILE A 60 4.71 -0.27 6.68
N LYS A 61 3.38 -0.12 6.70
CA LYS A 61 2.50 -1.01 7.46
C LYS A 61 2.49 -2.43 6.90
N VAL A 62 2.43 -2.59 5.57
CA VAL A 62 2.53 -3.90 4.90
C VAL A 62 3.86 -4.58 5.24
N THR A 63 4.96 -3.83 5.22
CA THR A 63 6.30 -4.35 5.54
C THR A 63 6.42 -4.77 7.00
N GLN A 64 5.83 -4.01 7.92
CA GLN A 64 5.79 -4.38 9.34
C GLN A 64 4.92 -5.61 9.60
N HIS A 65 3.81 -5.77 8.87
CA HIS A 65 2.91 -6.91 9.03
C HIS A 65 3.52 -8.23 8.56
N ASP A 66 4.38 -8.19 7.53
CA ASP A 66 5.17 -9.33 7.05
C ASP A 66 6.18 -9.83 8.10
N VAL A 67 6.68 -8.94 8.97
CA VAL A 67 7.63 -9.27 10.04
C VAL A 67 6.95 -9.95 11.24
N VAL A 68 5.63 -9.79 11.42
CA VAL A 68 4.89 -10.34 12.56
C VAL A 68 4.38 -11.77 12.30
N ILE A 69 4.37 -12.22 11.03
CA ILE A 69 3.83 -13.54 10.62
C ILE A 69 4.95 -14.57 10.32
N LYS A 70 6.22 -14.18 10.42
CA LYS A 70 7.38 -15.09 10.33
C LYS A 70 7.86 -15.48 11.72
#